data_AF-A0A9Q0BUQ4-F1
#
_entry.id   AF-A0A9Q0BUQ4-F1
#
_cell.length_a   1.000
_cell.length_b   1.000
_cell.length_c   1.000
_cell.angle_alpha   90.00
_cell.angle_beta   90.00
_cell.angle_gamma   90.00
#
_symmetry.space_group_name_H-M   'P 1'
#
loop_
_entity.id
_entity.type
_entity.pdbx_description
1 polymer ?
#
loop_
_entity_poly.entity_id
_entity_poly.type
_entity_poly.pdbx_seq_one_letter_code
_entity_poly.pdbx_strand_id
1 'polypeptide(L)'
;MDQGKYFVFDDINCRIKPGCREHPPWPKGICSKCQPSAITLNRQTYRHVDNVMFENTKIVERFLNYWRTTGHQRMGYLYGTYEQHTDVPLGIRAKVAAIYEPPQESTRDSINIQPDEGADDVEAVANALGLKKVSYYSLF
;
A
#
# COMPACT_ATOMS: atom_id res chain seq x y z
N MET A 1 30.75 -23.84 -5.90
CA MET A 1 30.60 -22.51 -6.52
C MET A 1 29.19 -22.47 -7.11
N ASP A 2 28.20 -22.06 -6.31
CA ASP A 2 26.84 -21.90 -6.81
C ASP A 2 26.78 -20.67 -7.70
N GLN A 3 26.70 -20.89 -9.02
CA GLN A 3 26.30 -19.85 -9.95
C GLN A 3 24.82 -19.57 -9.68
N GLY A 4 24.55 -18.62 -8.78
CA GLY A 4 23.20 -18.22 -8.41
C GLY A 4 22.37 -17.89 -9.64
N LYS A 5 21.20 -18.54 -9.78
CA LYS A 5 20.21 -18.18 -10.79
C LYS A 5 19.73 -16.77 -10.50
N TYR A 6 20.19 -15.81 -11.29
CA TYR A 6 19.66 -14.44 -11.26
C TYR A 6 18.25 -14.47 -11.86
N PHE A 7 17.26 -14.16 -11.04
CA PHE A 7 15.92 -13.85 -11.53
C PHE A 7 15.83 -12.33 -11.71
N VAL A 8 15.54 -11.89 -12.92
CA VAL A 8 15.36 -10.45 -13.19
C VAL A 8 13.96 -10.08 -12.73
N PHE A 9 13.88 -9.30 -11.65
CA PHE A 9 12.65 -8.62 -11.27
C PHE A 9 12.62 -7.28 -12.02
N ASP A 10 11.59 -7.05 -12.83
CA ASP A 10 11.43 -5.77 -13.50
C ASP A 10 10.97 -4.72 -12.50
N ASP A 11 11.88 -3.82 -12.13
CA ASP A 11 11.58 -2.62 -11.36
C ASP A 11 11.33 -1.46 -12.34
N ILE A 12 10.05 -1.10 -12.54
CA ILE A 12 9.65 -0.04 -13.46
C ILE A 12 10.07 1.32 -12.87
N ASN A 13 11.14 1.89 -13.43
CA ASN A 13 11.66 3.18 -13.00
C ASN A 13 11.39 4.27 -14.07
N CYS A 14 10.42 5.13 -13.78
CA CYS A 14 10.03 6.25 -14.65
C CYS A 14 10.80 7.55 -14.36
N ARG A 15 11.82 7.51 -13.49
CA ARG A 15 12.61 8.69 -13.13
C ARG A 15 13.74 8.89 -14.13
N ILE A 16 14.18 10.14 -14.29
CA ILE A 16 15.38 10.46 -15.05
C ILE A 16 16.58 9.80 -14.36
N LYS A 17 17.39 9.06 -15.13
CA LYS A 17 18.59 8.40 -14.60
C LYS A 17 19.62 9.46 -14.20
N PRO A 18 20.08 9.50 -12.93
CA PRO A 18 21.10 10.44 -12.51
C PRO A 18 22.49 10.05 -13.06
N GLY A 19 23.41 11.01 -13.10
CA GLY A 19 24.82 10.73 -13.40
C GLY A 19 25.19 10.62 -14.89
N CYS A 20 24.37 11.16 -15.80
CA CYS A 20 24.77 11.26 -17.20
C CYS A 20 25.96 12.23 -17.35
N ARG A 21 27.01 11.78 -18.05
CA ARG A 21 28.25 12.55 -18.25
C ARG A 21 28.25 13.38 -19.54
N GLU A 22 27.23 13.23 -20.38
CA GLU A 22 27.18 13.84 -21.73
C GLU A 22 26.48 15.20 -21.75
N HIS A 23 25.87 15.61 -20.65
CA HIS A 23 25.18 16.89 -20.52
C HIS A 23 25.21 17.39 -19.07
N PRO A 24 24.95 18.69 -18.82
CA PRO A 24 24.74 19.19 -17.47
C PRO A 24 23.61 18.45 -16.75
N PRO A 25 23.65 18.31 -15.41
CA PRO A 25 22.59 17.64 -14.67
C PRO A 25 21.19 18.24 -14.93
N TRP A 26 20.16 17.39 -14.88
CA TRP A 26 18.76 17.83 -14.88
C TRP A 26 18.55 18.91 -13.80
N PRO A 27 17.85 20.03 -14.07
CA PRO A 27 17.02 20.32 -15.24
C PRO A 27 17.71 20.99 -16.43
N LYS A 28 19.04 21.16 -16.39
CA LYS A 28 19.78 21.94 -17.40
C LYS A 28 20.12 21.15 -18.68
N GLY A 29 19.97 19.83 -18.68
CA GLY A 29 20.21 18.97 -19.83
C GLY A 29 19.58 17.59 -19.67
N ILE A 30 19.20 16.99 -20.80
CA ILE A 30 18.66 15.63 -20.89
C ILE A 30 19.06 15.01 -22.24
N CYS A 31 19.23 13.69 -22.28
CA CYS A 31 19.49 12.94 -23.49
C CYS A 31 18.67 11.64 -23.54
N SER A 32 18.63 10.97 -24.68
CA SER A 32 17.88 9.72 -24.85
C SER A 32 18.35 8.56 -23.96
N LYS A 33 19.58 8.64 -23.41
CA LYS A 33 20.15 7.61 -22.52
C LYS A 33 19.69 7.76 -21.07
N CYS A 34 19.40 8.99 -20.64
CA CYS A 34 19.00 9.28 -19.25
C CYS A 34 17.50 9.54 -19.10
N GLN A 35 16.81 9.92 -20.18
CA GLN A 35 15.36 10.03 -20.18
C GLN A 35 14.72 8.65 -19.95
N PRO A 36 13.63 8.56 -19.17
CA PRO A 36 12.88 7.33 -19.04
C PRO A 36 12.28 6.94 -20.40
N SER A 37 12.19 5.63 -20.65
CA SER A 37 11.53 5.14 -21.86
C SER A 37 10.02 5.38 -21.78
N ALA A 38 9.38 5.52 -22.95
CA ALA A 38 7.92 5.56 -23.01
C ALA A 38 7.34 4.27 -22.41
N ILE A 39 6.30 4.42 -21.59
CA ILE A 39 5.66 3.30 -20.89
C ILE A 39 4.34 2.98 -21.57
N THR A 40 4.12 1.70 -21.82
CA THR A 40 2.82 1.17 -22.20
C THR A 40 2.17 0.53 -20.98
N LEU A 41 1.02 1.05 -20.57
CA LEU A 41 0.26 0.52 -19.43
C LEU A 41 -0.45 -0.78 -19.84
N ASN A 42 0.24 -1.90 -19.64
CA ASN A 42 -0.33 -3.23 -19.84
C ASN A 42 -1.05 -3.71 -18.58
N ARG A 43 -2.00 -4.64 -18.74
CA ARG A 43 -2.64 -5.31 -17.61
C ARG A 43 -1.60 -6.07 -16.79
N GLN A 44 -1.53 -5.79 -15.50
CA GLN A 44 -0.67 -6.54 -14.57
C GLN A 44 -1.17 -7.99 -14.44
N THR A 45 -0.28 -8.94 -14.69
CA THR A 45 -0.59 -10.39 -14.75
C THR A 45 -0.46 -11.09 -13.40
N TYR A 46 0.01 -10.38 -12.38
CA TYR A 46 0.19 -10.88 -11.02
C TYR A 46 -0.37 -9.88 -10.00
N ARG A 47 -0.50 -10.33 -8.75
CA ARG A 47 -0.83 -9.50 -7.59
C ARG A 47 0.02 -9.95 -6.41
N HIS A 48 0.28 -9.04 -5.48
CA HIS A 48 1.08 -9.34 -4.28
C HIS A 48 0.28 -10.05 -3.18
N VAL A 49 -1.04 -9.85 -3.14
CA VAL A 49 -1.96 -10.45 -2.17
C VAL A 49 -3.20 -10.94 -2.92
N ASP A 50 -3.61 -12.18 -2.67
CA ASP A 50 -4.74 -12.84 -3.32
C ASP A 50 -6.06 -12.68 -2.57
N ASN A 51 -5.98 -12.54 -1.24
CA ASN A 51 -7.15 -12.51 -0.39
C ASN A 51 -6.99 -11.54 0.77
N VAL A 52 -8.07 -10.87 1.15
CA VAL A 52 -8.18 -10.08 2.38
C VAL A 52 -9.27 -10.72 3.24
N MET A 53 -8.94 -11.02 4.48
CA MET A 53 -9.84 -11.66 5.44
C MET A 53 -9.84 -10.86 6.74
N PHE A 54 -11.02 -10.57 7.27
CA PHE A 54 -11.15 -9.99 8.61
C PHE A 54 -11.29 -11.10 9.65
N GLU A 55 -10.59 -10.98 10.77
CA GLU A 55 -10.68 -11.94 11.88
C GLU A 55 -12.08 -12.03 12.49
N ASN A 56 -12.81 -10.91 12.46
CA ASN A 56 -14.14 -10.81 13.02
C ASN A 56 -14.98 -9.79 12.24
N THR A 57 -16.24 -10.12 11.98
CA THR A 57 -17.21 -9.21 11.34
C THR A 57 -17.41 -7.93 12.15
N LYS A 58 -17.27 -7.98 13.49
CA LYS A 58 -17.36 -6.81 14.38
C LYS A 58 -16.38 -5.69 14.03
N ILE A 59 -15.21 -6.03 13.48
CA ILE A 59 -14.19 -5.05 13.07
C ILE A 59 -14.77 -4.13 11.99
N VAL A 60 -15.36 -4.73 10.96
CA VAL A 60 -15.97 -4.02 9.83
C VAL A 60 -17.25 -3.31 10.28
N GLU A 61 -18.09 -3.97 11.07
CA GLU A 61 -19.33 -3.36 11.56
C GLU A 61 -19.09 -2.09 12.39
N ARG A 62 -18.07 -2.11 13.27
CA ARG A 62 -17.70 -0.92 14.05
C ARG A 62 -17.28 0.23 13.14
N PHE A 63 -16.51 -0.05 12.09
CA PHE A 63 -16.05 0.94 11.13
C PHE A 63 -17.21 1.50 10.27
N LEU A 64 -18.12 0.63 9.81
CA LEU A 64 -19.30 1.03 9.03
C LEU A 64 -20.29 1.90 9.81
N ASN A 65 -20.34 1.77 11.14
CA ASN A 65 -21.27 2.55 11.96
C ASN A 65 -21.05 4.07 11.84
N TYR A 66 -19.82 4.53 11.58
CA TYR A 66 -19.55 5.95 11.35
C TYR A 66 -20.33 6.45 10.12
N TRP A 67 -20.24 5.74 9.00
CA TRP A 67 -20.96 6.09 7.79
C TRP A 67 -22.49 5.98 7.98
N ARG A 68 -22.98 4.94 8.67
CA ARG A 68 -24.42 4.76 8.92
C ARG A 68 -25.04 5.90 9.73
N THR A 69 -24.25 6.51 10.63
CA THR A 69 -24.73 7.58 11.51
C THR A 69 -24.55 8.97 10.93
N THR A 70 -23.47 9.21 10.19
CA THR A 70 -23.12 10.54 9.66
C THR A 70 -23.47 10.73 8.18
N GLY A 71 -23.50 9.65 7.42
CA GLY A 71 -23.53 9.67 5.95
C GLY A 71 -22.23 10.17 5.32
N HIS A 72 -21.15 10.37 6.09
CA HIS A 72 -19.85 10.80 5.59
C HIS A 72 -18.96 9.59 5.33
N GLN A 73 -18.06 9.73 4.36
CA GLN A 73 -17.03 8.74 4.04
C GLN A 73 -16.08 8.54 5.23
N ARG A 74 -15.35 7.43 5.24
CA ARG A 74 -14.39 7.14 6.31
C ARG A 74 -13.25 6.28 5.79
N MET A 75 -12.05 6.52 6.27
CA MET A 75 -10.85 5.76 5.93
C MET A 75 -10.18 5.22 7.20
N GLY A 76 -9.62 4.01 7.09
CA GLY A 76 -8.78 3.44 8.14
C GLY A 76 -7.64 2.59 7.58
N TYR A 77 -6.55 2.50 8.33
CA TYR A 77 -5.44 1.60 8.07
C TYR A 77 -5.75 0.20 8.62
N LEU A 78 -5.59 -0.82 7.78
CA LEU A 78 -5.76 -2.21 8.15
C LEU A 78 -4.47 -2.73 8.79
N TYR A 79 -4.55 -3.20 10.03
CA TYR A 79 -3.47 -3.85 10.73
C TYR A 79 -3.73 -5.34 10.85
N GLY A 80 -2.71 -6.14 10.55
CA GLY A 80 -2.86 -7.58 10.41
C GLY A 80 -1.54 -8.30 10.13
N THR A 81 -1.67 -9.52 9.63
CA THR A 81 -0.55 -10.37 9.24
C THR A 81 -0.75 -10.89 7.82
N TYR A 82 0.32 -11.40 7.21
CA TYR A 82 0.23 -12.16 5.95
C TYR A 82 0.37 -13.64 6.25
N GLU A 83 -0.54 -14.45 5.74
CA GLU A 83 -0.55 -15.89 5.88
C GLU A 83 -0.67 -16.58 4.52
N GLN A 84 -0.31 -17.86 4.46
CA GLN A 84 -0.45 -18.65 3.24
C GLN A 84 -1.93 -18.87 2.93
N HIS A 85 -2.34 -18.59 1.69
CA HIS A 85 -3.68 -18.87 1.21
C HIS A 85 -3.68 -20.19 0.43
N THR A 86 -4.25 -21.23 1.02
CA THR A 86 -4.20 -22.60 0.46
C THR A 86 -5.06 -22.83 -0.77
N ASP A 87 -6.06 -21.97 -1.01
CA ASP A 87 -7.00 -22.14 -2.13
C ASP A 87 -6.42 -21.63 -3.46
N VAL A 88 -5.27 -20.93 -3.41
CA VAL A 88 -4.54 -20.43 -4.56
C VAL A 88 -3.08 -20.93 -4.50
N PRO A 89 -2.53 -21.49 -5.59
CA PRO A 89 -1.13 -21.92 -5.61
C PRO A 89 -0.17 -20.77 -5.26
N LEU A 90 0.65 -20.96 -4.22
CA LEU A 90 1.55 -19.93 -3.67
C LEU A 90 0.83 -18.64 -3.23
N GLY A 91 -0.46 -18.76 -2.90
CA GLY A 91 -1.29 -17.61 -2.57
C GLY A 91 -0.92 -16.96 -1.24
N ILE A 92 -1.13 -15.64 -1.17
CA ILE A 92 -0.92 -14.85 0.04
C ILE A 92 -2.25 -14.21 0.46
N ARG A 93 -2.59 -14.34 1.75
CA ARG A 93 -3.76 -13.69 2.36
C ARG A 93 -3.31 -12.65 3.38
N ALA A 94 -3.94 -11.48 3.36
CA ALA A 94 -3.89 -10.50 4.45
C ALA A 94 -4.99 -10.80 5.47
N LYS A 95 -4.61 -11.20 6.69
CA LYS A 95 -5.51 -11.43 7.80
C LYS A 95 -5.54 -10.19 8.69
N VAL A 96 -6.67 -9.48 8.67
CA VAL A 96 -6.87 -8.18 9.31
C VAL A 96 -7.44 -8.37 10.71
N ALA A 97 -6.68 -7.92 11.72
CA ALA A 97 -7.03 -7.99 13.13
C ALA A 97 -7.65 -6.68 13.64
N ALA A 98 -7.29 -5.54 13.05
CA ALA A 98 -7.79 -4.23 13.47
C ALA A 98 -7.86 -3.22 12.33
N ILE A 99 -8.69 -2.20 12.51
CA ILE A 99 -8.73 -1.00 11.68
C ILE A 99 -8.37 0.17 12.59
N TYR A 100 -7.34 0.91 12.23
CA TYR A 100 -6.97 2.15 12.88
C TYR A 100 -7.47 3.32 12.04
N GLU A 101 -8.23 4.22 12.65
CA GLU A 101 -8.81 5.38 11.97
C GLU A 101 -7.95 6.62 12.27
N PRO A 102 -7.08 7.07 11.33
CA PRO A 102 -6.27 8.25 11.55
C PRO A 102 -7.16 9.51 11.67
N PRO A 103 -6.64 10.59 12.29
CA PRO A 103 -7.25 11.91 12.22
C PRO A 103 -7.61 12.28 10.78
N GLN A 104 -8.88 12.61 10.53
CA GLN A 104 -9.37 12.90 9.19
C GLN A 104 -10.58 13.82 9.22
N GLU A 105 -10.67 14.69 8.23
CA GLU A 105 -11.88 15.46 7.92
C GLU A 105 -12.63 14.74 6.81
N SER A 106 -13.86 14.34 7.09
CA SER A 106 -14.67 13.54 6.18
C SER A 106 -15.94 14.28 5.79
N THR A 107 -16.23 14.26 4.49
CA THR A 107 -17.50 14.72 3.92
C THR A 107 -18.22 13.55 3.26
N ARG A 108 -19.34 13.82 2.57
CA ARG A 108 -20.04 12.81 1.77
C ARG A 108 -19.24 12.32 0.57
N ASP A 109 -18.34 13.15 0.04
CA ASP A 109 -17.68 12.92 -1.24
C ASP A 109 -16.15 12.98 -1.15
N SER A 110 -15.60 13.30 0.02
CA SER A 110 -14.16 13.45 0.21
C SER A 110 -13.69 13.07 1.60
N ILE A 111 -12.41 12.69 1.67
CA ILE A 111 -11.67 12.44 2.91
C ILE A 111 -10.35 13.21 2.81
N ASN A 112 -10.06 14.01 3.82
CA ASN A 112 -8.78 14.69 4.00
C ASN A 112 -8.07 14.11 5.24
N ILE A 113 -7.00 13.35 5.04
CA ILE A 113 -6.21 12.76 6.13
C ILE A 113 -5.36 13.85 6.75
N GLN A 114 -5.45 13.99 8.07
CA GLN A 114 -4.72 14.98 8.84
C GLN A 114 -3.41 14.38 9.39
N PRO A 115 -2.45 15.22 9.80
CA PRO A 115 -1.27 14.76 10.53
C PRO A 115 -1.67 13.95 11.76
N ASP A 116 -1.04 12.79 11.92
CA ASP A 116 -1.30 11.86 13.01
C ASP A 116 -0.11 11.84 13.97
N GLU A 117 -0.24 12.60 15.07
CA GLU A 117 0.79 12.66 16.12
C GLU A 117 0.98 11.31 16.84
N GLY A 118 -0.03 10.43 16.80
CA GLY A 118 0.01 9.10 17.43
C GLY A 118 0.46 7.98 16.50
N ALA A 119 0.84 8.28 15.26
CA ALA A 119 1.18 7.26 14.26
C ALA A 119 2.32 6.33 14.71
N ASP A 120 3.36 6.90 15.32
CA ASP A 120 4.52 6.14 15.80
C ASP A 120 4.16 5.23 16.97
N ASP A 121 3.31 5.69 17.89
CA ASP A 121 2.82 4.89 19.02
C ASP A 121 1.96 3.71 18.52
N VAL A 122 1.09 3.97 17.53
CA VAL A 122 0.25 2.93 16.91
C VAL A 122 1.12 1.89 16.21
N GLU A 123 2.16 2.31 15.51
CA GLU A 123 3.12 1.40 14.87
C GLU A 123 3.93 0.61 15.92
N ALA A 124 4.33 1.23 17.02
CA ALA A 124 5.01 0.55 18.13
C ALA A 124 4.11 -0.52 18.78
N VAL A 125 2.84 -0.21 19.04
CA VAL A 125 1.84 -1.16 19.56
C VAL A 125 1.58 -2.28 18.56
N ALA A 126 1.42 -1.96 17.27
CA ALA A 126 1.24 -2.97 16.23
C ALA A 126 2.42 -3.94 16.20
N ASN A 127 3.65 -3.42 16.20
CA ASN A 127 4.87 -4.23 16.22
C ASN A 127 4.97 -5.10 17.48
N ALA A 128 4.64 -4.56 18.66
CA ALA A 128 4.62 -5.32 19.91
C ALA A 128 3.60 -6.48 19.89
N LEU A 129 2.52 -6.34 19.14
CA LEU A 129 1.50 -7.36 18.89
C LEU A 129 1.82 -8.28 17.69
N GLY A 130 2.95 -8.07 17.01
CA GLY A 130 3.32 -8.81 15.80
C GLY A 130 2.45 -8.48 14.58
N LEU A 131 1.75 -7.34 14.61
CA LEU A 131 0.92 -6.84 13.54
C LEU A 131 1.69 -5.83 12.70
N LYS A 132 1.29 -5.70 11.44
CA LYS A 132 1.80 -4.68 10.51
C LYS A 132 0.67 -4.02 9.77
N LYS A 133 0.91 -2.82 9.28
CA LYS A 133 0.04 -2.12 8.34
C LYS A 133 0.00 -2.89 7.01
N VAL A 134 -1.10 -3.60 6.74
CA VAL A 134 -1.24 -4.47 5.54
C VAL A 134 -1.91 -3.75 4.38
N SER A 135 -2.78 -2.78 4.64
CA SER A 135 -3.49 -2.00 3.62
C SER A 135 -4.17 -0.78 4.26
N TYR A 136 -4.95 -0.04 3.49
CA TYR A 136 -6.01 0.83 3.96
C TYR A 136 -7.37 0.35 3.44
N TYR A 137 -8.45 0.84 4.05
CA TYR A 137 -9.83 0.61 3.65
C TYR A 137 -10.60 1.93 3.76
N SER A 138 -11.42 2.22 2.75
CA SER A 138 -12.24 3.43 2.73
C SER A 138 -13.67 3.12 2.28
N LEU A 139 -14.62 3.82 2.89
CA LEU A 139 -16.04 3.78 2.54
C LEU A 139 -16.30 4.88 1.50
N PHE A 140 -16.76 4.49 0.32
CA PHE A 140 -17.22 5.36 -0.76
C PHE A 140 -18.72 5.19 -0.95
#